data_AF-A0A7V3Y1C7-F1
#
_entry.id   AF-A0A7V3Y1C7-F1
#
_cell.length_a   1.000
_cell.length_b   1.000
_cell.length_c   1.000
_cell.angle_alpha   90.00
_cell.angle_beta   90.00
_cell.angle_gamma   90.00
#
_symmetry.space_group_name_H-M   'P 1'
#
loop_
_entity.id
_entity.type
_entity.pdbx_description
1 polymer ?
#
loop_
_entity_poly.entity_id
_entity_poly.type
_entity_poly.pdbx_seq_one_letter_code
_entity_poly.pdbx_strand_id
1 'polypeptide(L)' 'LEDEVEADEVFSVLMGDAVEPRRKFIEENAHMVENLDL' A
#
# COMPACT_ATOMS: atom_id res chain seq x y z
N LEU A 1 -10.68 10.98 10.89
CA LEU A 1 -9.60 11.91 10.50
C LEU A 1 -8.29 11.16 10.38
N GLU A 2 -7.85 10.40 11.39
CA GLU A 2 -6.63 9.57 11.30
C GLU A 2 -6.68 8.53 10.17
N ASP A 3 -7.76 7.74 10.08
CA ASP A 3 -7.96 6.76 8.98
C ASP A 3 -7.99 7.38 7.58
N GLU A 4 -8.49 8.60 7.45
CA GLU A 4 -8.62 9.30 6.17
C GLU A 4 -7.24 9.75 5.67
N VAL A 5 -6.38 10.20 6.59
CA VAL A 5 -5.00 10.57 6.30
C VAL A 5 -4.17 9.33 5.94
N GLU A 6 -4.35 8.22 6.64
CA GLU A 6 -3.63 6.97 6.37
C GLU A 6 -4.02 6.37 5.01
N ALA A 7 -5.30 6.43 4.64
CA ALA A 7 -5.75 5.98 3.33
C ALA A 7 -5.11 6.77 2.19
N ASP A 8 -5.07 8.10 2.30
CA ASP A 8 -4.47 8.99 1.28
C ASP A 8 -2.97 8.71 1.09
N GLU A 9 -2.25 8.40 2.17
CA GLU A 9 -0.84 8.02 2.11
C GLU A 9 -0.65 6.69 1.36
N VAL A 10 -1.45 5.67 1.67
CA VAL A 10 -1.40 4.38 0.98
C VAL A 10 -1.77 4.51 -0.49
N PHE A 11 -2.80 5.30 -0.83
CA PHE A 11 -3.15 5.59 -2.22
C PHE A 11 -2.02 6.29 -2.97
N SER A 12 -1.36 7.26 -2.35
CA SER A 12 -0.23 7.97 -2.96
C SER A 12 0.94 7.04 -3.27
N VAL A 13 1.24 6.08 -2.37
CA VAL A 13 2.30 5.09 -2.57
C VAL A 13 1.96 4.10 -3.67
N LEU A 14 0.72 3.60 -3.71
CA LEU A 14 0.31 2.54 -4.64
C LEU A 14 -0.07 3.04 -6.03
N MET A 15 -0.59 4.26 -6.12
CA MET A 15 -1.17 4.83 -7.34
C MET A 15 -0.40 6.02 -7.90
N GLY A 16 0.63 6.50 -7.19
CA GLY A 16 1.52 7.55 -7.67
C GLY A 16 2.46 7.09 -8.79
N ASP A 17 3.13 8.05 -9.43
CA ASP A 17 4.01 7.81 -10.59
C ASP A 17 5.35 7.15 -10.21
N ALA A 18 5.75 7.26 -8.94
CA ALA A 18 7.03 6.74 -8.46
C ALA A 18 7.00 5.22 -8.36
N VAL A 19 7.83 4.55 -9.17
CA VAL A 19 7.87 3.07 -9.22
C VAL A 19 8.55 2.47 -7.98
N GLU A 20 9.60 3.12 -7.46
CA GLU A 20 10.40 2.59 -6.35
C GLU A 20 9.63 2.42 -5.02
N PRO A 21 8.86 3.42 -4.54
CA PRO A 21 8.09 3.28 -3.30
C PRO A 21 7.05 2.17 -3.39
N ARG A 22 6.36 2.09 -4.53
CA ARG A 22 5.39 1.02 -4.80
C ARG A 22 6.02 -0.37 -4.77
N ARG A 23 7.21 -0.53 -5.37
CA ARG A 23 7.90 -1.82 -5.37
C ARG A 23 8.23 -2.30 -3.96
N LYS A 24 8.80 -1.42 -3.13
CA LYS A 24 9.13 -1.73 -1.73
C LYS A 24 7.89 -2.11 -0.93
N PHE A 25 6.82 -1.33 -1.07
CA PHE A 25 5.55 -1.63 -0.41
C PHE A 25 5.04 -3.04 -0.77
N ILE A 26 5.09 -3.42 -2.04
CA ILE A 26 4.67 -4.76 -2.48
C ILE A 26 5.60 -5.84 -1.90
N GLU A 27 6.91 -5.67 -1.98
CA GLU A 27 7.89 -6.65 -1.47
C GLU A 27 7.74 -6.87 0.05
N GLU A 28 7.52 -5.81 0.81
CA GLU A 28 7.36 -5.84 2.26
C GLU A 28 6.03 -6.50 2.69
N ASN A 29 4.95 -6.39 1.90
CA ASN A 29 3.62 -6.82 2.34
C ASN A 29 3.10 -8.10 1.66
N ALA A 30 3.57 -8.43 0.45
CA ALA A 30 2.99 -9.51 -0.37
C ALA A 30 2.99 -10.89 0.29
N HIS A 31 3.93 -11.16 1.19
CA HIS A 31 4.04 -12.43 1.90
C HIS A 31 3.17 -12.51 3.17
N MET A 32 2.65 -11.38 3.64
CA MET A 32 1.80 -11.30 4.84
C MET A 32 0.31 -11.47 4.51
N VAL A 33 -0.02 -11.57 3.23
CA VAL A 33 -1.40 -11.58 2.73
C VAL A 33 -1.76 -12.99 2.28
N GLU A 34 -2.55 -13.71 3.07
CA GLU A 34 -2.98 -15.08 2.74
C GLU A 34 -4.45 -15.16 2.31
N ASN A 35 -5.33 -14.25 2.75
CA ASN A 35 -6.76 -14.27 2.45
C ASN A 35 -7.37 -12.86 2.58
N LEU A 36 -7.41 -12.08 1.48
CA LEU A 36 -8.06 -10.76 1.48
C LEU A 36 -9.59 -10.82 1.37
N ASP A 37 -10.12 -11.96 0.92
CA ASP A 37 -11.50 -12.08 0.45
C ASP A 37 -12.37 -13.05 1.30
N LEU A 38 -11.96 -13.37 2.53
CA LEU A 38 -12.73 -14.24 3.46
C LEU A 38 -13.69 -13.46 4.36
#